data_AF-A0A914FFP1-F1
#
_entry.id   AF-A0A914FFP1-F1
#
_cell.length_a   1.000
_cell.length_b   1.000
_cell.length_c   1.000
_cell.angle_alpha   90.00
_cell.angle_beta   90.00
_cell.angle_gamma   90.00
#
_symmetry.space_group_name_H-M   'P 1'
#
loop_
_entity.id
_entity.type
_entity.pdbx_description
1 polymer ?
#
loop_
_entity_poly.entity_id
_entity_poly.type
_entity_poly.pdbx_seq_one_letter_code
_entity_poly.pdbx_strand_id
1 'polypeptide(L)'
;MFFWTFFETFFQYLKQIVSTDSSLVKALFSNEQNAGYYGPSSPNKSRYEPDRPIGYGAFGVVWSVTDPRNHKRVALKKMPNVFQNLASCKRVFREIRMLASFQHDNVVCLLDILQPSNPHFFQEM
;
A
#
# COMPACT_ATOMS: atom_id res chain seq x y z
N MET A 1 -2.54 12.46 -29.48
CA MET A 1 -2.71 13.53 -28.46
C MET A 1 -3.43 13.07 -27.17
N PHE A 2 -4.15 11.94 -27.14
CA PHE A 2 -4.91 11.46 -25.95
C PHE A 2 -4.12 10.61 -24.94
N PHE A 3 -2.97 10.05 -25.32
CA PHE A 3 -2.20 9.16 -24.45
C PHE A 3 -1.43 9.92 -23.36
N TRP A 4 -0.97 11.13 -23.69
CA TRP A 4 -0.19 11.98 -22.78
C TRP A 4 -1.06 12.62 -21.70
N THR A 5 -2.28 13.05 -22.05
CA THR A 5 -3.24 13.60 -21.09
C THR A 5 -3.73 12.55 -20.09
N PHE A 6 -3.93 11.30 -20.53
CA PHE A 6 -4.27 10.21 -19.61
C PHE A 6 -3.17 9.97 -18.58
N PHE A 7 -1.90 9.92 -19.03
CA PHE A 7 -0.77 9.67 -18.13
C PHE A 7 -0.58 10.81 -17.13
N GLU A 8 -0.71 12.07 -17.55
CA GLU A 8 -0.62 13.21 -16.62
C GLU A 8 -1.78 13.26 -15.63
N THR A 9 -3.02 13.09 -16.11
CA THR A 9 -4.19 13.10 -15.23
C THR A 9 -4.12 11.94 -14.23
N PHE A 10 -3.60 10.80 -14.68
CA PHE A 10 -3.30 9.65 -13.82
C PHE A 10 -2.23 9.97 -12.78
N PHE A 11 -1.09 10.53 -13.20
CA PHE A 11 0.01 10.84 -12.30
C PHE A 11 -0.37 11.91 -11.28
N GLN A 12 -1.18 12.88 -11.70
CA GLN A 12 -1.70 13.96 -10.87
C GLN A 12 -2.78 13.46 -9.90
N TYR A 13 -3.63 12.53 -10.33
CA TYR A 13 -4.59 11.84 -9.45
C TYR A 13 -3.86 10.97 -8.40
N LEU A 14 -2.85 10.22 -8.80
CA LEU A 14 -2.02 9.46 -7.86
C LEU A 14 -1.35 10.38 -6.84
N LYS A 15 -0.79 11.51 -7.26
CA LYS A 15 -0.22 12.52 -6.35
C LYS A 15 -1.23 13.05 -5.31
N GLN A 16 -2.53 13.02 -5.60
CA GLN A 16 -3.57 13.48 -4.67
C GLN A 16 -3.91 12.45 -3.58
N ILE A 17 -3.76 11.15 -3.86
CA ILE A 17 -4.17 10.05 -2.96
C ILE A 17 -3.00 9.32 -2.28
N VAL A 18 -1.77 9.61 -2.68
CA VAL A 18 -0.56 8.96 -2.15
C VAL A 18 0.03 9.78 -1.00
N SER A 19 0.19 9.15 0.17
CA SER A 19 0.99 9.71 1.27
C SER A 19 2.49 9.53 1.04
N THR A 20 3.26 10.58 1.26
CA THR A 20 4.73 10.64 1.09
C THR A 20 5.52 10.02 2.25
N ASP A 21 4.88 9.38 3.22
CA ASP A 21 5.56 8.95 4.43
C ASP A 21 6.44 7.71 4.20
N SER A 22 7.68 7.97 3.76
CA SER A 22 8.73 6.98 3.52
C SER A 22 9.07 6.15 4.76
N SER A 23 8.74 6.62 5.98
CA SER A 23 8.99 5.86 7.21
C SER A 23 8.14 4.59 7.28
N LEU A 24 6.91 4.60 6.75
CA LEU A 24 6.01 3.45 6.67
C LEU A 24 6.56 2.37 5.76
N VAL A 25 6.96 2.79 4.56
CA VAL A 25 7.52 1.90 3.53
C VAL A 25 8.79 1.25 4.08
N LYS A 26 9.67 2.03 4.72
CA LYS A 26 10.84 1.46 5.39
C LYS A 26 10.43 0.49 6.50
N ALA A 27 9.52 0.86 7.41
CA ALA A 27 9.10 -0.03 8.50
C ALA A 27 8.48 -1.34 8.00
N LEU A 28 7.70 -1.30 6.91
CA LEU A 28 7.01 -2.47 6.38
C LEU A 28 7.93 -3.35 5.50
N PHE A 29 8.75 -2.75 4.64
CA PHE A 29 9.59 -3.49 3.68
C PHE A 29 11.00 -3.80 4.16
N SER A 30 11.51 -3.15 5.22
CA SER A 30 12.75 -3.60 5.88
C SER A 30 12.59 -4.97 6.56
N ASN A 31 11.35 -5.39 6.80
CA ASN A 31 10.99 -6.58 7.55
C ASN A 31 10.80 -7.84 6.68
N GLU A 32 10.96 -7.77 5.34
CA GLU A 32 10.87 -8.97 4.50
C GLU A 32 11.99 -10.00 4.74
N GLN A 33 13.06 -9.62 5.47
CA GLN A 33 14.14 -10.54 5.85
C GLN A 33 14.27 -10.83 7.37
N ASN A 34 13.40 -10.26 8.22
CA ASN A 34 13.40 -10.58 9.66
C ASN A 34 11.98 -10.49 10.23
N ALA A 35 11.32 -11.66 10.32
CA ALA A 35 10.00 -11.82 10.95
C ALA A 35 10.03 -11.71 12.49
N GLY A 36 10.88 -10.86 13.07
CA GLY A 36 11.02 -10.72 14.52
C GLY A 36 11.60 -9.38 15.00
N TYR A 37 10.72 -8.51 15.53
CA TYR A 37 10.97 -7.34 16.43
C TYR A 37 11.80 -6.16 15.85
N TYR A 38 11.55 -4.86 16.11
CA TYR A 38 11.29 -4.13 17.37
C TYR A 38 10.59 -2.76 17.16
N GLY A 39 9.78 -2.36 18.14
CA GLY A 39 9.60 -0.96 18.57
C GLY A 39 9.92 -0.84 20.07
N PRO A 40 10.19 0.36 20.61
CA PRO A 40 10.73 0.52 21.97
C PRO A 40 9.78 -0.09 23.01
N SER A 41 10.38 -0.78 23.96
CA SER A 41 9.74 -1.47 25.07
C SER A 41 8.86 -0.53 25.89
N SER A 42 7.58 -0.43 25.53
CA SER A 42 6.55 0.12 26.39
C SER A 42 6.20 -0.94 27.45
N PRO A 43 6.11 -0.59 28.75
CA PRO A 43 5.92 -1.55 29.83
C PRO A 43 4.53 -2.20 29.85
N ASN A 44 3.61 -1.81 28.96
CA ASN A 44 2.32 -2.47 28.77
C ASN A 44 2.34 -3.40 27.56
N LYS A 45 2.70 -4.66 27.81
CA LYS A 45 2.75 -5.77 26.84
C LYS A 45 1.35 -6.33 26.53
N SER A 46 0.33 -5.47 26.38
CA SER A 46 -1.05 -5.87 26.08
C SER A 46 -1.39 -5.67 24.59
N ARG A 47 -1.37 -6.80 23.86
CA ARG A 47 -2.16 -7.12 22.64
C ARG A 47 -1.93 -6.34 21.33
N TYR A 48 -0.69 -6.16 20.86
CA TYR A 48 -0.51 -5.99 19.41
C TYR A 48 -0.38 -7.37 18.76
N GLU A 49 -1.35 -7.76 17.92
CA GLU A 49 -1.19 -8.94 17.06
C GLU A 49 -0.02 -8.70 16.10
N PRO A 50 0.85 -9.70 15.89
CA PRO A 50 1.93 -9.58 14.93
C PRO A 50 1.40 -9.39 13.51
N ASP A 51 2.14 -8.64 12.71
CA ASP A 51 1.86 -8.47 11.29
C ASP A 51 1.91 -9.83 10.59
N ARG A 52 0.87 -10.12 9.81
CA ARG A 52 0.72 -11.44 9.17
C ARG A 52 -0.03 -11.34 7.84
N PRO A 53 0.28 -12.22 6.88
CA PRO A 53 -0.53 -12.36 5.70
C PRO A 53 -1.93 -12.89 6.08
N ILE A 54 -2.96 -12.28 5.50
CA ILE A 54 -4.37 -12.65 5.70
C ILE A 54 -5.05 -13.10 4.41
N GLY A 55 -4.42 -12.92 3.25
CA GLY A 55 -4.97 -13.37 1.97
C GLY A 55 -3.92 -13.45 0.87
N TYR A 56 -4.03 -14.47 0.03
CA TYR A 56 -3.19 -14.69 -1.14
C TYR A 56 -4.05 -14.74 -2.39
N GLY A 57 -3.60 -14.11 -3.47
CA GLY A 57 -4.31 -14.15 -4.74
C GLY A 57 -3.42 -13.83 -5.94
N ALA A 58 -4.02 -13.91 -7.12
CA ALA A 58 -3.32 -13.65 -8.39
C ALA A 58 -2.73 -12.24 -8.52
N PHE A 59 -3.20 -11.29 -7.70
CA PHE A 59 -2.76 -9.89 -7.71
C PHE A 59 -1.90 -9.52 -6.51
N GLY A 60 -1.38 -10.52 -5.78
CA GLY A 60 -0.45 -10.35 -4.68
C GLY A 60 -1.01 -10.81 -3.33
N VAL A 61 -0.48 -10.22 -2.26
CA VAL A 61 -0.72 -10.66 -0.87
C VAL A 61 -1.32 -9.51 -0.08
N VAL A 62 -2.34 -9.82 0.72
CA VAL A 62 -2.94 -8.90 1.69
C VAL A 62 -2.39 -9.24 3.07
N TRP A 63 -1.86 -8.22 3.75
CA TRP A 63 -1.32 -8.31 5.10
C TRP A 63 -2.21 -7.55 6.07
N SER A 64 -2.40 -8.10 7.27
CA SER A 64 -2.84 -7.31 8.42
C SER A 64 -1.60 -6.67 9.03
N VAL A 65 -1.58 -5.34 9.12
CA VAL A 65 -0.46 -4.57 9.68
C VAL A 65 -0.95 -3.49 10.64
N THR A 66 -0.09 -3.06 11.56
CA THR A 66 -0.35 -1.88 12.41
C THR A 66 0.22 -0.65 11.72
N ASP A 67 -0.62 0.33 11.41
CA ASP A 67 -0.16 1.62 10.93
C ASP A 67 0.56 2.36 12.09
N PRO A 68 1.86 2.63 12.01
CA PRO A 68 2.61 3.26 13.10
C PRO A 68 2.24 4.74 13.31
N ARG A 69 1.53 5.40 12.38
CA ARG A 69 1.11 6.80 12.52
C ARG A 69 -0.01 6.99 13.55
N ASN A 70 -0.93 6.03 13.60
CA ASN A 70 -2.17 6.11 14.37
C ASN A 70 -2.45 4.85 15.20
N HIS A 71 -1.57 3.86 15.13
CA HIS A 71 -1.65 2.55 15.79
C HIS A 71 -2.91 1.73 15.45
N LYS A 72 -3.58 2.01 14.33
CA LYS A 72 -4.73 1.24 13.86
C LYS A 72 -4.29 0.02 13.07
N ARG A 73 -5.04 -1.08 13.20
CA ARG A 73 -4.88 -2.25 12.32
C ARG A 73 -5.52 -1.97 10.96
N VAL A 74 -4.75 -2.20 9.90
CA VAL A 74 -5.16 -1.97 8.52
C VAL A 74 -4.81 -3.18 7.64
N ALA A 75 -5.49 -3.28 6.49
CA ALA A 75 -5.16 -4.25 5.45
C ALA A 75 -4.24 -3.60 4.42
N LEU A 76 -3.04 -4.16 4.22
CA LEU A 76 -2.06 -3.72 3.23
C LEU A 76 -2.01 -4.72 2.07
N LYS A 77 -2.40 -4.30 0.87
CA LYS A 77 -2.33 -5.12 -0.34
C LYS A 77 -1.04 -4.83 -1.12
N LYS A 78 -0.07 -5.75 -1.07
CA LYS A 78 1.14 -5.69 -1.90
C LYS A 78 0.83 -6.26 -3.28
N MET A 79 1.04 -5.47 -4.34
CA MET A 79 0.79 -5.87 -5.72
C MET A 79 2.12 -5.92 -6.48
N PRO A 80 2.70 -7.11 -6.72
CA PRO A 80 3.94 -7.24 -7.49
C PRO A 80 3.66 -7.11 -8.99
N ASN A 81 4.68 -6.70 -9.76
CA ASN A 81 4.70 -6.79 -11.23
C ASN A 81 3.54 -6.05 -11.93
N VAL A 82 3.07 -4.93 -11.37
CA VAL A 82 1.92 -4.17 -11.87
C VAL A 82 2.22 -3.53 -13.23
N PHE A 83 3.46 -3.07 -13.42
CA PHE A 83 3.90 -2.36 -14.62
C PHE A 83 4.45 -3.29 -15.71
N GLN A 84 4.65 -4.58 -15.42
CA GLN A 84 5.11 -5.55 -16.42
C GLN A 84 4.14 -5.73 -17.60
N ASN A 85 2.84 -5.55 -17.39
CA ASN A 85 1.86 -5.68 -18.46
C ASN A 85 0.73 -4.64 -18.37
N LEU A 86 0.33 -4.12 -19.53
CA LEU A 86 -0.66 -3.05 -19.62
C LEU A 86 -2.04 -3.45 -19.05
N ALA A 87 -2.42 -4.72 -19.19
CA ALA A 87 -3.69 -5.22 -18.69
C ALA A 87 -3.77 -5.18 -17.15
N SER A 88 -2.67 -5.55 -16.48
CA SER A 88 -2.55 -5.52 -15.02
C SER A 88 -2.51 -4.09 -14.52
N CYS A 89 -1.70 -3.22 -15.13
CA CYS A 89 -1.69 -1.80 -14.82
C CYS A 89 -3.10 -1.17 -14.91
N LYS A 90 -3.85 -1.44 -16.00
CA LYS A 90 -5.24 -1.00 -16.15
C LYS A 90 -6.16 -1.57 -15.06
N ARG A 91 -5.98 -2.83 -14.68
CA ARG A 91 -6.78 -3.48 -13.63
C ARG A 91 -6.52 -2.85 -12.27
N VAL A 92 -5.26 -2.63 -11.90
CA VAL A 92 -4.86 -1.96 -10.65
C VAL A 92 -5.38 -0.53 -10.61
N PHE A 93 -5.27 0.20 -11.73
CA PHE A 93 -5.79 1.56 -11.82
C PHE A 93 -7.30 1.62 -11.59
N ARG A 94 -8.06 0.72 -12.19
CA ARG A 94 -9.52 0.66 -11.98
C ARG A 94 -9.85 0.35 -10.52
N GLU A 95 -9.12 -0.57 -9.90
CA GLU A 95 -9.30 -0.91 -8.48
C GLU A 95 -9.05 0.31 -7.58
N ILE A 96 -7.92 0.99 -7.75
CA ILE A 96 -7.58 2.22 -7.02
C ILE A 96 -8.68 3.27 -7.17
N ARG A 97 -9.11 3.55 -8.41
CA ARG A 97 -10.15 4.55 -8.67
C ARG A 97 -11.48 4.22 -8.03
N MET A 98 -11.90 2.96 -8.07
CA MET A 98 -13.13 2.52 -7.44
C MET A 98 -13.04 2.70 -5.91
N LEU A 99 -12.00 2.17 -5.29
CA LEU A 99 -11.80 2.22 -3.84
C LEU A 99 -11.66 3.65 -3.31
N ALA A 100 -11.01 4.54 -4.06
CA ALA A 100 -10.86 5.96 -3.70
C ALA A 100 -12.16 6.76 -3.85
N SER A 101 -13.12 6.27 -4.64
CA SER A 101 -14.41 6.95 -4.85
C SER A 101 -15.50 6.54 -3.84
N PHE A 102 -15.31 5.44 -3.11
CA PHE A 102 -16.29 4.96 -2.16
C PHE A 102 -16.21 5.69 -0.81
N GLN A 103 -17.35 6.19 -0.35
CA GLN A 103 -17.52 6.83 0.96
C GLN A 103 -18.78 6.27 1.63
N HIS A 104 -18.66 5.06 2.18
CA HIS A 104 -19.77 4.38 2.83
C HIS A 104 -19.26 3.35 3.85
N ASP A 105 -19.85 3.28 5.05
CA ASP A 105 -19.36 2.44 6.15
C ASP A 105 -19.35 0.93 5.82
N ASN A 106 -20.24 0.49 4.93
CA ASN A 106 -20.33 -0.91 4.50
C ASN A 106 -19.58 -1.22 3.19
N VAL A 107 -18.80 -0.27 2.66
CA VAL A 107 -18.00 -0.48 1.44
C VAL A 107 -16.55 -0.16 1.76
N VAL A 108 -15.65 -1.07 1.40
CA VAL A 108 -14.21 -0.84 1.61
C VAL A 108 -13.74 0.38 0.81
N CYS A 109 -13.02 1.28 1.48
CA CYS A 109 -12.43 2.46 0.88
C CYS A 109 -10.90 2.37 0.87
N LEU A 110 -10.29 3.12 -0.03
CA LEU A 110 -8.85 3.31 -0.06
C LEU A 110 -8.44 4.30 1.04
N LEU A 111 -7.60 3.86 1.97
CA LEU A 111 -7.06 4.74 3.02
C LEU A 111 -5.83 5.53 2.55
N ASP A 112 -4.92 4.84 1.86
CA ASP A 112 -3.63 5.38 1.45
C ASP A 112 -3.01 4.52 0.35
N ILE A 113 -2.09 5.10 -0.42
CA ILE A 113 -1.17 4.37 -1.30
C ILE A 113 0.23 4.70 -0.84
N LEU A 114 1.03 3.67 -0.56
CA LEU A 114 2.40 3.86 -0.13
C LEU A 114 3.31 4.17 -1.31
N GLN A 115 4.09 5.25 -1.19
CA GLN A 115 5.05 5.67 -2.20
C GLN A 115 6.42 5.02 -1.93
N PRO A 116 7.12 4.53 -2.97
CA PRO A 116 8.48 4.04 -2.79
C PRO A 116 9.41 5.16 -2.29
N SER A 117 10.40 4.78 -1.47
CA SER A 117 11.38 5.71 -0.87
C SER A 117 12.09 6.60 -1.89
N ASN A 118 12.28 6.10 -3.10
CA ASN A 118 12.82 6.86 -4.22
C ASN A 118 12.02 6.53 -5.50
N PRO A 119 11.27 7.49 -6.06
CA PRO A 119 10.48 7.25 -7.26
C PRO A 119 11.35 7.07 -8.52
N HIS A 120 12.59 7.59 -8.53
CA HIS A 120 13.51 7.45 -9.68
C HIS A 120 14.21 6.09 -9.73
N PHE A 121 14.25 5.36 -8.62
CA PHE A 121 14.85 4.03 -8.52
C PHE A 121 13.83 2.99 -8.07
N PHE A 122 12.57 3.18 -8.48
CA PHE A 122 11.54 2.20 -8.21
C PHE A 122 11.82 0.94 -9.02
N GLN A 123 12.08 -0.16 -8.31
CA GLN A 123 12.16 -1.49 -8.87
C GLN A 123 11.00 -2.31 -8.30
N GLU A 124 10.19 -2.90 -9.18
CA GLU A 124 9.18 -3.87 -8.78
C GLU A 124 9.92 -5.07 -8.16
N MET A 125 9.59 -5.40 -6.90
CA MET A 125 10.05 -6.62 -6.22
C MET A 125 9.07 -7.76 -6.46
#